data_AF-A0A7X2LRF6-F1
#
_entry.id   AF-A0A7X2LRF6-F1
#
_cell.length_a   1.000
_cell.length_b   1.000
_cell.length_c   1.000
_cell.angle_alpha   90.00
_cell.angle_beta   90.00
_cell.angle_gamma   90.00
#
_symmetry.space_group_name_H-M   'P 1'
#
loop_
_entity.id
_entity.type
_entity.pdbx_description
1 polymer ?
#
loop_
_entity_poly.entity_id
_entity_poly.type
_entity_poly.pdbx_seq_one_letter_code
_entity_poly.pdbx_strand_id
1 'polypeptide(L)'
;MSGLFSPAKEESVIVPDLASQAQGKECQGIRATRAGVVVGLGLINPHIAEEYARHTSRAFVNAASVAALADIADIAVVLVHADNLAAELYEYLYDGASTPAPGIIFASSEAELALVSQRLAKSLLPLSKPEANRACVSIFREIDSENAPYDLVADRYSSFEETCGVLSSDVEFLTLEGHGNGLHLAAPGGTTLCPMSTRLKARSALKPYCLEKQCCTNLHHLPSLENAWTSNRLINVERVNARVVFYDSCFAFRVVDHVVSPGYSLACSLGERSNVLNIIGSWQITLGDEQVDEFIAAGLEVGEEIGAVISRFNRLDEKRRHGRRLALFGDPAYRSYTGQASQHVCQ
;
A
#
# COMPACT_ATOMS: atom_id res chain seq x y z
N MET A 1 -46.45 -55.30 -14.43
CA MET A 1 -45.36 -54.69 -13.63
C MET A 1 -45.66 -53.20 -13.54
N SER A 2 -46.30 -52.84 -12.44
CA SER A 2 -46.79 -51.51 -12.09
C SER A 2 -45.74 -50.79 -11.25
N GLY A 3 -45.16 -49.71 -11.79
CA GLY A 3 -44.23 -48.83 -11.09
C GLY A 3 -44.95 -47.54 -10.66
N LEU A 4 -45.22 -47.45 -9.36
CA LEU A 4 -45.75 -46.26 -8.67
C LEU A 4 -44.65 -45.20 -8.56
N PHE A 5 -44.93 -43.97 -8.99
CA PHE A 5 -44.20 -42.77 -8.58
C PHE A 5 -45.20 -41.76 -8.01
N SER A 6 -45.15 -41.58 -6.68
CA SER A 6 -45.80 -40.49 -5.96
C SER A 6 -44.94 -39.23 -6.05
N PRO A 7 -45.51 -38.04 -6.26
CA PRO A 7 -44.79 -36.78 -6.09
C PRO A 7 -44.63 -36.48 -4.59
N ALA A 8 -43.43 -36.05 -4.21
CA ALA A 8 -43.11 -35.61 -2.86
C ALA A 8 -43.88 -34.33 -2.51
N LYS A 9 -44.36 -34.26 -1.27
CA LYS A 9 -44.97 -33.07 -0.68
C LYS A 9 -43.89 -32.01 -0.42
N GLU A 10 -44.13 -30.79 -0.89
CA GLU A 10 -43.42 -29.59 -0.42
C GLU A 10 -43.86 -29.30 1.03
N GLU A 11 -42.92 -29.42 1.96
CA GLU A 11 -43.06 -28.87 3.31
C GLU A 11 -42.60 -27.42 3.30
N SER A 12 -43.54 -26.50 3.55
CA SER A 12 -43.27 -25.09 3.77
C SER A 12 -42.53 -24.90 5.11
N VAL A 13 -41.25 -24.55 5.06
CA VAL A 13 -40.48 -24.13 6.24
C VAL A 13 -40.86 -22.70 6.59
N ILE A 14 -41.57 -22.53 7.71
CA ILE A 14 -41.85 -21.24 8.34
C ILE A 14 -40.54 -20.79 9.02
N VAL A 15 -39.93 -19.72 8.51
CA VAL A 15 -38.80 -19.04 9.15
C VAL A 15 -39.33 -18.20 10.32
N PRO A 16 -38.84 -18.37 11.56
CA PRO A 16 -39.23 -17.51 12.66
C PRO A 16 -38.65 -16.11 12.51
N ASP A 17 -39.49 -15.14 12.85
CA ASP A 17 -39.22 -13.71 12.92
C ASP A 17 -38.03 -13.42 13.87
N LEU A 18 -36.88 -13.04 13.31
CA LEU A 18 -35.65 -12.65 14.03
C LEU A 18 -35.71 -11.18 14.48
N ALA A 19 -36.85 -10.77 15.05
CA ALA A 19 -37.10 -9.42 15.53
C ALA A 19 -37.49 -9.37 17.01
N SER A 20 -36.85 -10.16 17.88
CA SER A 20 -36.81 -9.87 19.31
C SER A 20 -35.82 -10.77 20.04
N GLN A 21 -34.62 -10.28 20.34
CA GLN A 21 -33.86 -10.52 21.58
C GLN A 21 -32.40 -10.09 21.40
N ALA A 22 -32.13 -8.82 21.70
CA ALA A 22 -30.80 -8.34 22.05
C ALA A 22 -30.93 -7.19 23.06
N GLN A 23 -31.33 -7.53 24.28
CA GLN A 23 -31.11 -6.68 25.45
C GLN A 23 -29.88 -7.20 26.18
N GLY A 24 -28.84 -6.36 26.28
CA GLY A 24 -27.75 -6.56 27.24
C GLY A 24 -26.33 -6.54 26.65
N LYS A 25 -25.82 -5.34 26.34
CA LYS A 25 -24.48 -4.82 26.70
C LYS A 25 -24.20 -3.57 25.88
N GLU A 26 -24.43 -2.40 26.46
CA GLU A 26 -23.93 -1.13 25.93
C GLU A 26 -22.40 -1.12 26.02
N CYS A 27 -21.74 -1.45 24.92
CA CYS A 27 -20.44 -0.85 24.58
C CYS A 27 -20.73 0.34 23.66
N GLN A 28 -21.22 1.45 24.24
CA GLN A 28 -21.40 2.70 23.51
C GLN A 28 -20.04 3.39 23.31
N GLY A 29 -19.30 2.89 22.33
CA GLY A 29 -18.39 3.69 21.54
C GLY A 29 -18.86 3.55 20.10
N ILE A 30 -19.75 4.44 19.65
CA ILE A 30 -20.21 4.46 18.26
C ILE A 30 -18.95 4.69 17.41
N ARG A 31 -18.43 3.63 16.81
CA ARG A 31 -17.40 3.77 15.77
C ARG A 31 -18.06 4.58 14.66
N ALA A 32 -17.56 5.79 14.41
CA ALA A 32 -17.99 6.58 13.26
C ALA A 32 -17.94 5.67 12.02
N THR A 33 -19.07 5.55 11.33
CA THR A 33 -19.14 4.78 10.08
C THR A 33 -18.24 5.46 9.06
N ARG A 34 -17.23 4.75 8.56
CA ARG A 34 -16.38 5.27 7.48
C ARG A 34 -17.16 5.20 6.18
N ALA A 35 -17.02 6.22 5.34
CA ALA A 35 -17.71 6.27 4.06
C ALA A 35 -17.08 5.31 3.02
N GLY A 36 -17.89 4.97 2.02
CA GLY A 36 -17.49 4.25 0.81
C GLY A 36 -17.57 2.72 0.88
N VAL A 37 -17.25 2.09 -0.25
CA VAL A 37 -17.40 0.66 -0.50
C VAL A 37 -16.04 -0.04 -0.52
N VAL A 38 -15.94 -1.17 0.18
CA VAL A 38 -14.85 -2.13 0.02
C VAL A 38 -15.23 -3.09 -1.09
N VAL A 39 -14.35 -3.22 -2.08
CA VAL A 39 -14.55 -4.11 -3.21
C VAL A 39 -13.58 -5.28 -3.14
N GLY A 40 -14.09 -6.50 -3.18
CA GLY A 40 -13.28 -7.68 -3.50
C GLY A 40 -13.19 -7.87 -5.01
N LEU A 41 -11.99 -7.77 -5.59
CA LEU A 41 -11.80 -7.79 -7.05
C LEU A 41 -11.21 -9.11 -7.54
N GLY A 42 -11.88 -9.73 -8.51
CA GLY A 42 -11.44 -10.94 -9.20
C GLY A 42 -11.65 -12.21 -8.38
N LEU A 43 -10.65 -13.10 -8.37
CA LEU A 43 -10.73 -14.43 -7.75
C LEU A 43 -10.26 -14.46 -6.28
N ILE A 44 -10.35 -13.36 -5.54
CA ILE A 44 -10.06 -13.39 -4.10
C ILE A 44 -11.19 -14.10 -3.36
N ASN A 45 -10.88 -14.76 -2.24
CA ASN A 45 -11.91 -15.18 -1.28
C ASN A 45 -12.73 -13.97 -0.78
N PRO A 46 -14.05 -13.90 -1.09
CA PRO A 46 -14.93 -12.81 -0.68
C PRO A 46 -14.91 -12.51 0.81
N HIS A 47 -14.71 -13.54 1.64
CA HIS A 47 -14.77 -13.41 3.09
C HIS A 47 -13.70 -12.46 3.63
N ILE A 48 -12.52 -12.37 2.98
CA ILE A 48 -11.44 -11.47 3.42
C ILE A 48 -11.86 -10.00 3.27
N ALA A 49 -12.47 -9.66 2.14
CA ALA A 49 -12.93 -8.31 1.86
C ALA A 49 -14.17 -7.94 2.69
N GLU A 50 -15.09 -8.87 2.89
CA GLU A 50 -16.22 -8.72 3.81
C GLU A 50 -15.75 -8.48 5.26
N GLU A 51 -14.77 -9.25 5.73
CA GLU A 51 -14.20 -9.12 7.07
C GLU A 51 -13.55 -7.73 7.25
N TYR A 52 -12.80 -7.28 6.25
CA TYR A 52 -12.21 -5.96 6.23
C TYR A 52 -13.25 -4.83 6.25
N ALA A 53 -14.30 -4.95 5.43
CA ALA A 53 -15.41 -4.00 5.40
C ALA A 53 -16.10 -3.91 6.77
N ARG A 54 -16.36 -5.04 7.41
CA ARG A 54 -16.91 -5.11 8.76
C ARG A 54 -15.99 -4.46 9.80
N HIS A 55 -14.68 -4.70 9.74
CA HIS A 55 -13.73 -4.08 10.68
C HIS A 55 -13.59 -2.57 10.50
N THR A 56 -13.77 -2.08 9.28
CA THR A 56 -13.66 -0.65 8.93
C THR A 56 -15.00 0.08 8.91
N SER A 57 -16.11 -0.62 9.21
CA SER A 57 -17.48 -0.10 9.18
C SER A 57 -17.88 0.46 7.81
N ARG A 58 -17.53 -0.24 6.72
CA ARG A 58 -17.86 0.10 5.32
C ARG A 58 -18.78 -0.94 4.69
N ALA A 59 -19.43 -0.57 3.59
CA ALA A 59 -20.17 -1.52 2.76
C ALA A 59 -19.22 -2.44 1.98
N PHE A 60 -19.72 -3.59 1.53
CA PHE A 60 -18.94 -4.60 0.80
C PHE A 60 -19.64 -5.02 -0.50
N VAL A 61 -18.88 -5.13 -1.59
CA VAL A 61 -19.30 -5.66 -2.88
C VAL A 61 -18.19 -6.54 -3.48
N ASN A 62 -18.53 -7.58 -4.23
CA ASN A 62 -17.58 -8.28 -5.09
C ASN A 62 -17.72 -7.83 -6.53
N ALA A 63 -16.58 -7.61 -7.19
CA ALA A 63 -16.49 -7.33 -8.61
C ALA A 63 -15.66 -8.42 -9.30
N ALA A 64 -16.19 -9.02 -10.36
CA ALA A 64 -15.48 -10.08 -11.07
C ALA A 64 -14.32 -9.56 -11.94
N SER A 65 -14.34 -8.26 -12.31
CA SER A 65 -13.36 -7.63 -13.20
C SER A 65 -13.29 -6.12 -12.97
N VAL A 66 -12.27 -5.46 -13.54
CA VAL A 66 -12.12 -3.99 -13.49
C VAL A 66 -13.32 -3.29 -14.13
N ALA A 67 -13.85 -3.82 -15.24
CA ALA A 67 -15.04 -3.27 -15.90
C ALA A 67 -16.27 -3.22 -14.98
N ALA A 68 -16.44 -4.22 -14.10
CA ALA A 68 -17.56 -4.26 -13.14
C ALA A 68 -17.46 -3.19 -12.04
N LEU A 69 -16.32 -2.51 -11.89
CA LEU A 69 -16.18 -1.40 -10.96
C LEU A 69 -17.00 -0.18 -11.40
N ALA A 70 -17.34 -0.06 -12.68
CA ALA A 70 -18.10 1.05 -13.25
C ALA A 70 -19.50 1.20 -12.62
N ASP A 71 -20.07 0.11 -12.12
CA ASP A 71 -21.39 0.07 -11.50
C ASP A 71 -21.35 0.33 -9.98
N ILE A 72 -20.16 0.57 -9.41
CA ILE A 72 -19.96 0.74 -7.97
C ILE A 72 -19.62 2.21 -7.67
N ALA A 73 -20.54 2.90 -7.02
CA ALA A 73 -20.29 4.25 -6.50
C ALA A 73 -19.40 4.23 -5.26
N ASP A 74 -18.64 5.31 -5.06
CA ASP A 74 -17.87 5.58 -3.83
C ASP A 74 -16.92 4.46 -3.40
N ILE A 75 -16.18 3.87 -4.34
CA ILE A 75 -15.15 2.87 -4.04
C ILE A 75 -14.12 3.51 -3.09
N ALA A 76 -13.99 2.95 -1.88
CA ALA A 76 -12.99 3.37 -0.90
C ALA A 76 -11.74 2.51 -1.00
N VAL A 77 -11.92 1.18 -1.05
CA VAL A 77 -10.81 0.23 -1.02
C VAL A 77 -11.08 -0.91 -1.99
N VAL A 78 -10.07 -1.31 -2.75
CA VAL A 78 -10.09 -2.52 -3.57
C VAL A 78 -9.13 -3.54 -2.98
N LEU A 79 -9.65 -4.70 -2.56
CA LEU A 79 -8.84 -5.87 -2.21
C LEU A 79 -8.64 -6.72 -3.46
N VAL A 80 -7.40 -7.12 -3.74
CA VAL A 80 -7.06 -7.83 -4.97
C VAL A 80 -5.79 -8.70 -4.78
N HIS A 81 -5.64 -9.76 -5.57
CA HIS A 81 -4.37 -10.49 -5.63
C HIS A 81 -3.29 -9.68 -6.36
N ALA A 82 -2.03 -9.82 -5.94
CA ALA A 82 -0.89 -9.14 -6.59
C ALA A 82 -0.81 -9.41 -8.10
N ASP A 83 -1.13 -10.63 -8.53
CA ASP A 83 -1.13 -11.03 -9.94
C ASP A 83 -2.26 -10.41 -10.78
N ASN A 84 -3.17 -9.65 -10.16
CA ASN A 84 -4.24 -8.91 -10.84
C ASN A 84 -4.01 -7.38 -10.83
N LEU A 85 -2.83 -6.91 -10.40
CA LEU A 85 -2.45 -5.50 -10.46
C LEU A 85 -2.09 -5.09 -11.90
N ALA A 86 -3.10 -4.89 -12.74
CA ALA A 86 -2.94 -4.44 -14.13
C ALA A 86 -2.99 -2.90 -14.25
N ALA A 87 -2.41 -2.35 -15.31
CA ALA A 87 -2.48 -0.92 -15.63
C ALA A 87 -3.93 -0.42 -15.69
N GLU A 88 -4.83 -1.21 -16.28
CA GLU A 88 -6.27 -0.93 -16.38
C GLU A 88 -6.90 -0.61 -15.01
N LEU A 89 -6.50 -1.32 -13.94
CA LEU A 89 -7.02 -1.07 -12.60
C LEU A 89 -6.56 0.30 -12.08
N TYR A 90 -5.28 0.64 -12.25
CA TYR A 90 -4.77 1.94 -11.81
C TYR A 90 -5.40 3.08 -12.59
N GLU A 91 -5.50 2.94 -13.92
CA GLU A 91 -6.13 3.93 -14.79
C GLU A 91 -7.59 4.13 -14.38
N TYR A 92 -8.35 3.05 -14.18
CA TYR A 92 -9.72 3.14 -13.72
C TYR A 92 -9.86 3.91 -12.39
N LEU A 93 -9.01 3.58 -11.40
CA LEU A 93 -9.13 4.15 -10.06
C LEU A 93 -8.62 5.60 -9.97
N TYR A 94 -7.61 5.97 -10.76
CA TYR A 94 -6.83 7.20 -10.57
C TYR A 94 -6.77 8.15 -11.78
N ASP A 95 -7.27 7.75 -12.97
CA ASP A 95 -7.39 8.68 -14.10
C ASP A 95 -8.62 9.60 -13.99
N GLY A 96 -9.62 9.18 -13.20
CA GLY A 96 -10.86 9.90 -12.96
C GLY A 96 -10.82 10.89 -11.79
N ALA A 97 -11.93 11.62 -11.61
CA ALA A 97 -12.15 12.52 -10.47
C ALA A 97 -12.63 11.79 -9.20
N SER A 98 -12.10 10.59 -8.93
CA SER A 98 -12.48 9.83 -7.72
C SER A 98 -12.14 10.65 -6.47
N THR A 99 -13.15 10.88 -5.62
CA THR A 99 -13.01 11.65 -4.39
C THR A 99 -13.61 10.91 -3.20
N PRO A 100 -12.80 10.54 -2.18
CA PRO A 100 -11.33 10.56 -2.15
C PRO A 100 -10.70 9.54 -3.13
N ALA A 101 -9.37 9.56 -3.26
CA ALA A 101 -8.67 8.57 -4.06
C ALA A 101 -8.76 7.22 -3.34
N PRO A 102 -9.18 6.14 -4.03
CA PRO A 102 -9.31 4.82 -3.41
C PRO A 102 -7.95 4.23 -3.04
N GLY A 103 -7.94 3.38 -2.02
CA GLY A 103 -6.80 2.54 -1.67
C GLY A 103 -6.86 1.16 -2.32
N ILE A 104 -5.70 0.56 -2.58
CA ILE A 104 -5.57 -0.82 -3.02
C ILE A 104 -4.91 -1.62 -1.90
N ILE A 105 -5.49 -2.76 -1.54
CA ILE A 105 -4.89 -3.72 -0.61
C ILE A 105 -4.66 -5.00 -1.40
N PHE A 106 -3.42 -5.47 -1.43
CA PHE A 106 -3.07 -6.66 -2.19
C PHE A 106 -1.98 -7.44 -1.49
N ALA A 107 -1.88 -8.72 -1.85
CA ALA A 107 -0.82 -9.61 -1.42
C ALA A 107 -0.65 -10.76 -2.42
N SER A 108 0.44 -11.50 -2.27
CA SER A 108 0.78 -12.63 -3.14
C SER A 108 -0.10 -13.86 -2.87
N SER A 109 -0.68 -13.99 -1.69
CA SER A 109 -1.56 -15.10 -1.29
C SER A 109 -2.78 -14.63 -0.49
N GLU A 110 -3.84 -15.44 -0.42
CA GLU A 110 -5.02 -15.12 0.40
C GLU A 110 -4.69 -15.00 1.89
N ALA A 111 -3.79 -15.85 2.39
CA ALA A 111 -3.36 -15.81 3.79
C ALA A 111 -2.64 -14.48 4.11
N GLU A 112 -1.75 -14.04 3.23
CA GLU A 112 -1.09 -12.74 3.38
C GLU A 112 -2.09 -11.58 3.20
N LEU A 113 -3.03 -11.68 2.27
CA LEU A 113 -4.06 -10.66 2.05
C LEU A 113 -4.92 -10.46 3.30
N ALA A 114 -5.33 -11.56 3.96
CA ALA A 114 -6.05 -11.51 5.23
C ALA A 114 -5.22 -10.86 6.36
N LEU A 115 -3.93 -11.20 6.45
CA LEU A 115 -3.04 -10.61 7.46
C LEU A 115 -2.84 -9.10 7.23
N VAL A 116 -2.60 -8.69 5.98
CA VAL A 116 -2.43 -7.29 5.61
C VAL A 116 -3.74 -6.52 5.85
N SER A 117 -4.89 -7.04 5.42
CA SER A 117 -6.18 -6.38 5.61
C SER A 117 -6.52 -6.20 7.10
N GLN A 118 -6.32 -7.22 7.94
CA GLN A 118 -6.52 -7.11 9.38
C GLN A 118 -5.60 -6.08 10.02
N ARG A 119 -4.34 -6.00 9.59
CA ARG A 119 -3.38 -5.00 10.07
C ARG A 119 -3.82 -3.59 9.72
N LEU A 120 -4.20 -3.35 8.47
CA LEU A 120 -4.66 -2.04 8.00
C LEU A 120 -5.94 -1.63 8.72
N ALA A 121 -6.88 -2.55 8.94
CA ALA A 121 -8.07 -2.23 9.70
C ALA A 121 -7.76 -1.81 11.15
N LYS A 122 -6.76 -2.45 11.78
CA LYS A 122 -6.28 -2.09 13.12
C LYS A 122 -5.56 -0.74 13.13
N SER A 123 -4.79 -0.40 12.10
CA SER A 123 -4.07 0.87 12.05
C SER A 123 -4.98 2.09 11.86
N LEU A 124 -6.24 1.88 11.50
CA LEU A 124 -7.27 2.93 11.48
C LEU A 124 -7.83 3.25 12.88
N LEU A 125 -7.45 2.49 13.90
CA LEU A 125 -7.70 2.88 15.28
C LEU A 125 -6.65 3.89 15.72
N PRO A 126 -6.94 4.77 16.69
CA PRO A 126 -5.95 5.65 17.28
C PRO A 126 -4.71 4.86 17.73
N LEU A 127 -3.57 5.12 17.06
CA LEU A 127 -2.27 4.56 17.42
C LEU A 127 -1.52 5.52 18.33
N SER A 128 -0.52 5.01 19.04
CA SER A 128 0.49 5.85 19.68
C SER A 128 1.19 6.74 18.65
N LYS A 129 1.71 7.89 19.08
CA LYS A 129 2.56 8.72 18.21
C LYS A 129 3.90 8.01 17.95
N PRO A 130 4.44 8.02 16.72
CA PRO A 130 5.77 7.45 16.45
C PRO A 130 6.88 8.34 17.04
N GLU A 131 8.11 7.84 17.03
CA GLU A 131 9.28 8.52 17.60
C GLU A 131 9.73 9.73 16.77
N ALA A 132 9.68 9.62 15.45
CA ALA A 132 9.95 10.69 14.50
C ALA A 132 8.77 10.90 13.55
N ASN A 133 8.57 12.13 13.10
CA ASN A 133 7.50 12.46 12.18
C ASN A 133 7.91 12.19 10.73
N ARG A 134 9.12 12.59 10.33
CA ARG A 134 9.54 12.57 8.92
C ARG A 134 10.97 12.07 8.72
N ALA A 135 11.14 11.17 7.76
CA ALA A 135 12.46 10.73 7.32
C ALA A 135 12.57 10.74 5.80
N CYS A 136 13.78 10.94 5.28
CA CYS A 136 14.07 10.92 3.84
C CYS A 136 15.31 10.09 3.54
N VAL A 137 15.22 9.24 2.53
CA VAL A 137 16.35 8.55 1.90
C VAL A 137 16.38 8.93 0.43
N SER A 138 17.40 9.67 0.00
CA SER A 138 17.50 10.22 -1.35
C SER A 138 18.88 10.03 -1.96
N ILE A 139 18.95 9.57 -3.20
CA ILE A 139 20.21 9.53 -3.98
C ILE A 139 20.44 10.80 -4.81
N PHE A 140 19.43 11.66 -4.93
CA PHE A 140 19.48 12.80 -5.85
C PHE A 140 20.05 14.05 -5.19
N ARG A 141 19.76 14.21 -3.90
CA ARG A 141 20.04 15.45 -3.17
C ARG A 141 21.18 15.25 -2.19
N GLU A 142 21.96 16.31 -2.04
CA GLU A 142 22.64 16.62 -0.79
C GLU A 142 21.62 17.43 0.01
N ILE A 143 21.22 16.91 1.17
CA ILE A 143 20.18 17.53 1.98
C ILE A 143 20.88 18.15 3.18
N ASP A 144 20.85 19.46 3.26
CA ASP A 144 21.33 20.19 4.43
C ASP A 144 20.40 19.89 5.62
N SER A 145 20.87 19.03 6.53
CA SER A 145 20.11 18.58 7.70
C SER A 145 19.68 19.72 8.62
N GLU A 146 20.35 20.88 8.60
CA GLU A 146 19.99 22.02 9.46
C GLU A 146 18.71 22.72 8.97
N ASN A 147 18.44 22.65 7.66
CA ASN A 147 17.33 23.35 7.00
C ASN A 147 16.28 22.39 6.42
N ALA A 148 16.52 21.09 6.52
CA ALA A 148 15.65 20.07 5.95
C ALA A 148 14.32 19.97 6.71
N PRO A 149 13.19 19.75 6.01
CA PRO A 149 11.90 19.51 6.64
C PRO A 149 11.76 18.07 7.19
N TYR A 150 12.88 17.37 7.43
CA TYR A 150 12.93 15.98 7.88
C TYR A 150 13.65 15.88 9.22
N ASP A 151 13.18 15.01 10.10
CA ASP A 151 13.85 14.70 11.36
C ASP A 151 15.09 13.83 11.14
N LEU A 152 15.04 12.96 10.12
CA LEU A 152 16.09 12.00 9.78
C LEU A 152 16.35 12.01 8.27
N VAL A 153 17.62 11.99 7.88
CA VAL A 153 18.04 12.09 6.49
C VAL A 153 19.16 11.11 6.20
N ALA A 154 19.02 10.36 5.11
CA ALA A 154 20.12 9.68 4.43
C ALA A 154 20.18 10.20 2.99
N ASP A 155 21.05 11.16 2.75
CA ASP A 155 21.26 11.80 1.46
C ASP A 155 22.23 11.01 0.57
N ARG A 156 22.58 11.54 -0.61
CA ARG A 156 23.43 10.83 -1.58
C ARG A 156 24.82 10.44 -1.08
N TYR A 157 25.35 11.08 -0.04
CA TYR A 157 26.68 10.81 0.51
C TYR A 157 26.66 9.87 1.71
N SER A 158 25.47 9.57 2.22
CA SER A 158 25.28 8.70 3.37
C SER A 158 25.83 7.30 3.12
N SER A 159 26.47 6.74 4.15
CA SER A 159 26.98 5.37 4.19
C SER A 159 25.86 4.32 4.24
N PHE A 160 26.22 3.05 4.11
CA PHE A 160 25.28 1.94 4.27
C PHE A 160 24.67 1.92 5.68
N GLU A 161 25.49 2.15 6.70
CA GLU A 161 25.08 2.15 8.10
C GLU A 161 24.12 3.29 8.42
N GLU A 162 24.42 4.52 7.96
CA GLU A 162 23.54 5.68 8.11
C GLU A 162 22.20 5.47 7.40
N THR A 163 22.24 4.99 6.14
CA THR A 163 21.03 4.67 5.38
C THR A 163 20.19 3.61 6.09
N CYS A 164 20.82 2.54 6.59
CA CYS A 164 20.12 1.51 7.37
C CYS A 164 19.56 2.06 8.68
N GLY A 165 20.26 2.99 9.33
CA GLY A 165 19.81 3.69 10.53
C GLY A 165 18.49 4.40 10.28
N VAL A 166 18.45 5.28 9.27
CA VAL A 166 17.25 6.05 8.89
C VAL A 166 16.10 5.13 8.49
N LEU A 167 16.36 4.10 7.68
CA LEU A 167 15.31 3.16 7.27
C LEU A 167 14.69 2.40 8.46
N SER A 168 15.48 2.10 9.48
CA SER A 168 15.05 1.30 10.65
C SER A 168 14.38 2.11 11.75
N SER A 169 14.45 3.43 11.71
CA SER A 169 13.78 4.32 12.65
C SER A 169 12.27 4.24 12.51
N ASP A 170 11.51 4.22 13.62
CA ASP A 170 10.05 4.26 13.60
C ASP A 170 9.54 5.65 13.24
N VAL A 171 9.17 5.86 11.98
CA VAL A 171 8.73 7.16 11.45
C VAL A 171 7.28 7.12 10.99
N GLU A 172 6.58 8.25 11.13
CA GLU A 172 5.23 8.40 10.58
C GLU A 172 5.25 8.41 9.04
N PHE A 173 6.16 9.19 8.46
CA PHE A 173 6.26 9.40 7.03
C PHE A 173 7.71 9.28 6.54
N LEU A 174 7.95 8.34 5.62
CA LEU A 174 9.25 8.08 5.02
C LEU A 174 9.21 8.33 3.51
N THR A 175 10.10 9.19 3.03
CA THR A 175 10.28 9.42 1.60
C THR A 175 11.47 8.62 1.08
N LEU A 176 11.25 7.84 0.04
CA LEU A 176 12.25 7.03 -0.63
C LEU A 176 12.42 7.55 -2.07
N GLU A 177 13.47 8.33 -2.31
CA GLU A 177 13.75 8.93 -3.62
C GLU A 177 14.92 8.24 -4.32
N GLY A 178 14.69 7.73 -5.52
CA GLY A 178 15.78 7.20 -6.32
C GLY A 178 15.37 6.57 -7.64
N HIS A 179 16.37 6.02 -8.33
CA HIS A 179 16.12 5.24 -9.52
C HIS A 179 15.61 3.84 -9.14
N GLY A 180 14.48 3.46 -9.70
CA GLY A 180 13.84 2.18 -9.50
C GLY A 180 13.10 1.71 -10.73
N ASN A 181 12.73 0.43 -10.72
CA ASN A 181 11.90 -0.21 -11.75
C ASN A 181 10.81 -1.08 -11.12
N GLY A 182 10.43 -0.76 -9.89
CA GLY A 182 9.49 -1.52 -9.07
C GLY A 182 10.03 -2.82 -8.46
N LEU A 183 11.21 -3.32 -8.84
CA LEU A 183 11.83 -4.50 -8.19
C LEU A 183 12.87 -4.11 -7.14
N HIS A 184 13.43 -2.91 -7.25
CA HIS A 184 14.43 -2.38 -6.34
C HIS A 184 14.42 -0.85 -6.41
N LEU A 185 15.13 -0.24 -5.46
CA LEU A 185 15.39 1.19 -5.44
C LEU A 185 16.87 1.42 -5.14
N ALA A 186 17.56 2.19 -5.98
CA ALA A 186 18.89 2.67 -5.68
C ALA A 186 18.85 3.58 -4.44
N ALA A 187 19.80 3.38 -3.53
CA ALA A 187 19.90 4.10 -2.27
C ALA A 187 21.32 4.66 -2.10
N PRO A 188 21.56 5.57 -1.13
CA PRO A 188 22.86 6.20 -0.91
C PRO A 188 24.04 5.23 -0.74
N GLY A 189 25.25 5.76 -0.91
CA GLY A 189 26.48 4.95 -0.75
C GLY A 189 26.62 3.84 -1.80
N GLY A 190 25.94 3.97 -2.94
CA GLY A 190 25.90 2.94 -3.97
C GLY A 190 25.22 1.65 -3.53
N THR A 191 24.26 1.76 -2.61
CA THR A 191 23.49 0.63 -2.08
C THR A 191 22.18 0.47 -2.85
N THR A 192 21.41 -0.56 -2.54
CA THR A 192 20.11 -0.83 -3.19
C THR A 192 19.15 -1.46 -2.20
N LEU A 193 17.98 -0.85 -2.04
CA LEU A 193 16.85 -1.46 -1.33
C LEU A 193 16.24 -2.56 -2.22
N CYS A 194 16.29 -3.80 -1.75
CA CYS A 194 16.00 -4.98 -2.57
C CYS A 194 15.20 -6.04 -1.77
N PRO A 195 14.05 -6.52 -2.26
CA PRO A 195 13.25 -7.52 -1.57
C PRO A 195 13.74 -8.97 -1.78
N MET A 196 14.71 -9.20 -2.68
CA MET A 196 15.01 -10.55 -3.17
C MET A 196 15.64 -11.46 -2.13
N SER A 197 16.30 -10.92 -1.10
CA SER A 197 16.88 -11.73 -0.02
C SER A 197 15.83 -12.43 0.84
N THR A 198 14.61 -11.88 0.92
CA THR A 198 13.51 -12.44 1.71
C THR A 198 12.48 -13.18 0.87
N ARG A 199 12.45 -12.93 -0.45
CA ARG A 199 11.48 -13.50 -1.40
C ARG A 199 11.89 -14.79 -2.10
N LEU A 200 12.89 -15.52 -1.58
CA LEU A 200 13.34 -16.78 -2.16
C LEU A 200 12.24 -17.86 -2.27
N LYS A 201 11.18 -17.72 -1.46
CA LYS A 201 10.06 -18.68 -1.38
C LYS A 201 8.83 -18.28 -2.21
N ALA A 202 8.86 -17.14 -2.91
CA ALA A 202 7.74 -16.76 -3.78
C ALA A 202 7.53 -17.86 -4.84
N ARG A 203 6.31 -18.40 -4.89
CA ARG A 203 5.97 -19.59 -5.69
C ARG A 203 5.67 -19.28 -7.16
N SER A 204 5.93 -18.06 -7.62
CA SER A 204 5.58 -17.65 -8.96
C SER A 204 6.52 -18.25 -10.01
N ALA A 205 5.94 -18.60 -11.17
CA ALA A 205 6.69 -19.04 -12.35
C ALA A 205 7.48 -17.88 -13.00
N LEU A 206 7.01 -16.64 -12.86
CA LEU A 206 7.58 -15.45 -13.49
C LEU A 206 8.61 -14.78 -12.56
N LYS A 207 9.77 -15.42 -12.43
CA LYS A 207 10.87 -14.94 -11.59
C LYS A 207 11.65 -13.80 -12.26
N PRO A 208 12.14 -12.82 -11.51
CA PRO A 208 13.08 -11.85 -12.04
C PRO A 208 14.39 -12.53 -12.48
N TYR A 209 15.02 -11.97 -13.52
CA TYR A 209 16.24 -12.50 -14.13
C TYR A 209 17.35 -12.82 -13.11
N CYS A 210 17.49 -12.00 -12.07
CA CYS A 210 18.52 -12.21 -11.05
C CYS A 210 18.36 -13.53 -10.28
N LEU A 211 17.11 -13.96 -10.02
CA LEU A 211 16.81 -15.24 -9.39
C LEU A 211 16.91 -16.39 -10.38
N GLU A 212 16.54 -16.17 -11.64
CA GLU A 212 16.65 -17.21 -12.67
C GLU A 212 18.11 -17.58 -12.97
N LYS A 213 18.98 -16.56 -13.12
CA LYS A 213 20.40 -16.75 -13.46
C LYS A 213 21.33 -16.82 -12.25
N GLN A 214 20.82 -16.66 -11.03
CA GLN A 214 21.61 -16.63 -9.80
C GLN A 214 22.73 -15.57 -9.83
N CYS A 215 22.45 -14.42 -10.46
CA CYS A 215 23.38 -13.31 -10.64
C CYS A 215 22.68 -11.97 -10.40
N CYS A 216 23.29 -11.07 -9.63
CA CYS A 216 22.67 -9.77 -9.35
C CYS A 216 22.76 -8.83 -10.56
N THR A 217 21.61 -8.30 -11.02
CA THR A 217 21.57 -7.36 -12.15
C THR A 217 22.10 -5.97 -11.81
N ASN A 218 22.04 -5.58 -10.53
CA ASN A 218 22.51 -4.25 -10.08
C ASN A 218 23.99 -4.27 -9.66
N LEU A 219 24.47 -5.41 -9.18
CA LEU A 219 25.85 -5.63 -8.74
C LEU A 219 26.54 -6.64 -9.65
N HIS A 220 26.52 -6.36 -10.96
CA HIS A 220 26.98 -7.26 -12.02
C HIS A 220 28.47 -7.63 -11.93
N HIS A 221 29.27 -6.88 -11.17
CA HIS A 221 30.67 -7.19 -10.92
C HIS A 221 30.87 -8.30 -9.88
N LEU A 222 29.81 -8.69 -9.15
CA LEU A 222 29.86 -9.78 -8.18
C LEU A 222 29.52 -11.12 -8.87
N PRO A 223 30.28 -12.21 -8.59
CA PRO A 223 30.16 -13.44 -9.38
C PRO A 223 28.87 -14.23 -9.15
N SER A 224 28.15 -13.98 -8.04
CA SER A 224 26.94 -14.71 -7.70
C SER A 224 25.95 -13.82 -6.93
N LEU A 225 24.69 -14.25 -6.91
CA LEU A 225 23.65 -13.61 -6.10
C LEU A 225 23.95 -13.70 -4.59
N GLU A 226 24.55 -14.81 -4.14
CA GLU A 226 24.99 -14.97 -2.75
C GLU A 226 26.04 -13.91 -2.36
N ASN A 227 27.04 -13.67 -3.21
CA ASN A 227 28.03 -12.62 -2.98
C ASN A 227 27.38 -11.24 -2.94
N ALA A 228 26.35 -11.00 -3.76
CA ALA A 228 25.59 -9.76 -3.70
C ALA A 228 24.87 -9.59 -2.36
N TRP A 229 24.24 -10.63 -1.82
CA TRP A 229 23.58 -10.56 -0.51
C TRP A 229 24.54 -10.35 0.66
N THR A 230 25.77 -10.88 0.59
CA THR A 230 26.76 -10.73 1.66
C THR A 230 27.64 -9.47 1.52
N SER A 231 27.48 -8.70 0.44
CA SER A 231 28.33 -7.54 0.13
C SER A 231 28.06 -6.26 0.94
N ASN A 232 27.03 -6.22 1.80
CA ASN A 232 26.50 -5.00 2.41
C ASN A 232 26.16 -3.89 1.40
N ARG A 233 25.83 -4.26 0.15
CA ARG A 233 25.34 -3.32 -0.88
C ARG A 233 23.85 -3.49 -1.16
N LEU A 234 23.25 -4.57 -0.68
CA LEU A 234 21.81 -4.81 -0.76
C LEU A 234 21.20 -4.59 0.62
N ILE A 235 20.34 -3.58 0.73
CA ILE A 235 19.56 -3.30 1.93
C ILE A 235 18.31 -4.17 1.89
N ASN A 236 18.11 -4.95 2.95
CA ASN A 236 16.91 -5.76 3.11
C ASN A 236 15.71 -4.85 3.44
N VAL A 237 14.60 -5.05 2.74
CA VAL A 237 13.32 -4.35 2.94
C VAL A 237 12.77 -4.48 4.35
N GLU A 238 13.17 -5.51 5.09
CA GLU A 238 12.77 -5.68 6.50
C GLU A 238 13.26 -4.56 7.41
N ARG A 239 14.27 -3.80 6.97
CA ARG A 239 14.74 -2.62 7.70
C ARG A 239 13.79 -1.45 7.60
N VAL A 240 12.91 -1.37 6.59
CA VAL A 240 12.04 -0.20 6.40
C VAL A 240 10.95 -0.18 7.46
N ASN A 241 10.94 0.83 8.33
CA ASN A 241 10.01 0.97 9.44
C ASN A 241 9.26 2.31 9.38
N ALA A 242 8.17 2.37 8.61
CA ALA A 242 7.44 3.62 8.42
C ALA A 242 5.96 3.37 8.22
N ARG A 243 5.09 4.16 8.86
CA ARG A 243 3.64 3.98 8.70
C ARG A 243 3.18 4.34 7.29
N VAL A 244 3.68 5.44 6.76
CA VAL A 244 3.46 5.89 5.39
C VAL A 244 4.80 5.96 4.68
N VAL A 245 4.91 5.32 3.53
CA VAL A 245 6.06 5.42 2.64
C VAL A 245 5.66 6.15 1.37
N PHE A 246 6.32 7.26 1.07
CA PHE A 246 6.27 7.84 -0.27
C PHE A 246 7.41 7.29 -1.11
N TYR A 247 7.07 6.41 -2.05
CA TYR A 247 8.02 5.77 -2.94
C TYR A 247 8.15 6.59 -4.23
N ASP A 248 9.05 7.58 -4.22
CA ASP A 248 9.33 8.44 -5.36
C ASP A 248 10.36 7.80 -6.31
N SER A 249 9.85 6.93 -7.18
CA SER A 249 10.60 6.38 -8.30
C SER A 249 9.70 6.03 -9.48
N CYS A 250 10.29 5.87 -10.66
CA CYS A 250 9.60 5.32 -11.82
C CYS A 250 9.10 3.90 -11.52
N PHE A 251 7.85 3.62 -11.89
CA PHE A 251 7.23 2.31 -11.67
C PHE A 251 7.32 1.83 -10.22
N ALA A 252 7.19 2.73 -9.24
CA ALA A 252 7.12 2.38 -7.82
C ALA A 252 6.10 1.24 -7.59
N PHE A 253 4.97 1.30 -8.28
CA PHE A 253 4.02 0.19 -8.39
C PHE A 253 4.18 -0.51 -9.73
N ARG A 254 4.66 -1.75 -9.67
CA ARG A 254 4.83 -2.57 -10.86
C ARG A 254 3.48 -3.18 -11.26
N VAL A 255 3.08 -2.94 -12.50
CA VAL A 255 1.93 -3.62 -13.12
C VAL A 255 2.32 -5.03 -13.57
N VAL A 256 1.33 -5.91 -13.69
CA VAL A 256 1.50 -7.23 -14.34
C VAL A 256 1.89 -7.00 -15.80
N ASP A 257 3.11 -7.41 -16.17
CA ASP A 257 3.65 -7.31 -17.53
C ASP A 257 3.86 -8.69 -18.18
N HIS A 258 3.43 -9.77 -17.50
CA HIS A 258 3.69 -11.19 -17.85
C HIS A 258 5.18 -11.57 -17.94
N VAL A 259 6.10 -10.68 -17.54
CA VAL A 259 7.55 -10.95 -17.50
C VAL A 259 8.00 -11.25 -16.08
N VAL A 260 7.56 -10.46 -15.11
CA VAL A 260 7.86 -10.67 -13.69
C VAL A 260 6.58 -10.54 -12.87
N SER A 261 6.31 -11.51 -11.99
CA SER A 261 5.14 -11.41 -11.11
C SER A 261 5.27 -10.20 -10.17
N PRO A 262 4.20 -9.41 -9.98
CA PRO A 262 4.20 -8.29 -9.04
C PRO A 262 4.50 -8.69 -7.59
N GLY A 263 4.37 -9.97 -7.22
CA GLY A 263 4.80 -10.49 -5.92
C GLY A 263 6.30 -10.31 -5.63
N TYR A 264 7.12 -10.12 -6.67
CA TYR A 264 8.54 -9.77 -6.55
C TYR A 264 8.81 -8.27 -6.44
N SER A 265 7.78 -7.42 -6.55
CA SER A 265 7.96 -5.98 -6.47
C SER A 265 8.38 -5.54 -5.06
N LEU A 266 9.13 -4.44 -5.02
CA LEU A 266 9.51 -3.77 -3.78
C LEU A 266 8.26 -3.29 -3.04
N ALA A 267 7.29 -2.68 -3.73
CA ALA A 267 6.06 -2.22 -3.12
C ALA A 267 5.21 -3.35 -2.52
N CYS A 268 5.10 -4.51 -3.19
CA CYS A 268 4.46 -5.70 -2.60
C CYS A 268 5.18 -6.16 -1.33
N SER A 269 6.51 -6.22 -1.40
CA SER A 269 7.33 -6.65 -0.27
C SER A 269 7.32 -5.69 0.90
N LEU A 270 7.15 -4.38 0.66
CA LEU A 270 6.92 -3.39 1.71
C LEU A 270 5.49 -3.53 2.26
N GLY A 271 4.49 -3.61 1.39
CA GLY A 271 3.07 -3.66 1.75
C GLY A 271 2.66 -4.91 2.54
N GLU A 272 3.39 -6.02 2.41
CA GLU A 272 3.14 -7.21 3.23
C GLU A 272 3.73 -7.09 4.65
N ARG A 273 4.62 -6.12 4.92
CA ARG A 273 5.31 -5.97 6.22
C ARG A 273 4.47 -5.28 7.28
N SER A 274 4.60 -5.72 8.53
CA SER A 274 3.79 -5.23 9.64
C SER A 274 4.00 -3.76 10.01
N ASN A 275 5.13 -3.19 9.63
CA ASN A 275 5.50 -1.82 9.95
C ASN A 275 5.14 -0.81 8.86
N VAL A 276 4.91 -1.25 7.63
CA VAL A 276 4.44 -0.39 6.54
C VAL A 276 2.94 -0.54 6.37
N LEU A 277 2.23 0.57 6.58
CA LEU A 277 0.77 0.60 6.51
C LEU A 277 0.29 1.16 5.17
N ASN A 278 0.90 2.24 4.70
CA ASN A 278 0.51 2.86 3.45
C ASN A 278 1.74 3.12 2.58
N ILE A 279 1.59 2.91 1.27
CA ILE A 279 2.60 3.27 0.29
C ILE A 279 1.94 4.16 -0.75
N ILE A 280 2.55 5.31 -1.00
CA ILE A 280 2.17 6.26 -2.04
C ILE A 280 3.23 6.17 -3.13
N GLY A 281 2.82 6.13 -4.39
CA GLY A 281 3.78 5.99 -5.50
C GLY A 281 3.10 6.07 -6.85
N SER A 282 3.90 6.05 -7.91
CA SER A 282 3.39 6.00 -9.29
C SER A 282 3.57 4.62 -9.92
N TRP A 283 2.71 4.28 -10.88
CA TRP A 283 2.85 3.10 -11.74
C TRP A 283 3.38 3.46 -13.14
N GLN A 284 3.82 4.71 -13.33
CA GLN A 284 4.28 5.25 -14.61
C GLN A 284 5.73 5.77 -14.50
N ILE A 285 6.31 6.14 -15.64
CA ILE A 285 7.56 6.90 -15.68
C ILE A 285 7.24 8.32 -15.23
N THR A 286 7.92 8.78 -14.19
CA THR A 286 7.72 10.12 -13.63
C THR A 286 9.04 10.84 -13.55
N LEU A 287 9.01 12.16 -13.76
CA LEU A 287 10.11 13.02 -13.35
C LEU A 287 9.97 13.31 -11.86
N GLY A 288 11.09 13.24 -11.14
CA GLY A 288 11.14 13.62 -9.73
C GLY A 288 10.76 15.09 -9.57
N ASP A 289 10.04 15.39 -8.49
CA ASP A 289 9.58 16.73 -8.18
C ASP A 289 9.44 16.87 -6.67
N GLU A 290 10.29 17.71 -6.10
CA GLU A 290 10.46 17.89 -4.66
C GLU A 290 9.17 18.42 -4.00
N GLN A 291 8.38 19.19 -4.77
CA GLN A 291 7.14 19.77 -4.28
C GLN A 291 6.06 18.72 -4.00
N VAL A 292 6.18 17.53 -4.60
CA VAL A 292 5.21 16.46 -4.38
C VAL A 292 5.34 15.93 -2.95
N ASP A 293 6.57 15.73 -2.48
CA ASP A 293 6.80 15.23 -1.12
C ASP A 293 6.25 16.20 -0.07
N GLU A 294 6.59 17.49 -0.21
CA GLU A 294 6.11 18.54 0.68
C GLU A 294 4.59 18.66 0.66
N PHE A 295 3.96 18.55 -0.53
CA PHE A 295 2.52 18.60 -0.66
C PHE A 295 1.84 17.45 0.10
N ILE A 296 2.36 16.23 -0.04
CA ILE A 296 1.82 15.06 0.65
C ILE A 296 2.03 15.20 2.16
N ALA A 297 3.25 15.51 2.58
CA ALA A 297 3.60 15.65 3.99
C ALA A 297 2.75 16.73 4.68
N ALA A 298 2.57 17.90 4.07
CA ALA A 298 1.77 18.99 4.63
C ALA A 298 0.30 18.59 4.85
N GLY A 299 -0.29 17.82 3.94
CA GLY A 299 -1.65 17.28 4.10
C GLY A 299 -1.76 16.31 5.26
N LEU A 300 -0.77 15.42 5.41
CA LEU A 300 -0.72 14.46 6.52
C LEU A 300 -0.45 15.19 7.86
N GLU A 301 0.37 16.24 7.86
CA GLU A 301 0.70 17.04 9.04
C GLU A 301 -0.52 17.68 9.71
N VAL A 302 -1.47 18.16 8.90
CA VAL A 302 -2.74 18.71 9.39
C VAL A 302 -3.81 17.64 9.66
N GLY A 303 -3.46 16.36 9.54
CA GLY A 303 -4.32 15.21 9.82
C GLY A 303 -5.36 14.91 8.75
N GLU A 304 -5.14 15.32 7.49
CA GLU A 304 -6.00 14.89 6.38
C GLU A 304 -5.91 13.38 6.13
N GLU A 305 -6.98 12.83 5.54
CA GLU A 305 -6.98 11.47 5.02
C GLU A 305 -6.05 11.36 3.81
N ILE A 306 -5.19 10.34 3.80
CA ILE A 306 -4.22 10.11 2.71
C ILE A 306 -4.89 10.05 1.33
N GLY A 307 -6.09 9.46 1.22
CA GLY A 307 -6.85 9.42 -0.02
C GLY A 307 -7.34 10.80 -0.47
N ALA A 308 -7.66 11.71 0.46
CA ALA A 308 -8.02 13.08 0.14
C ALA A 308 -6.81 13.88 -0.38
N VAL A 309 -5.65 13.71 0.27
CA VAL A 309 -4.38 14.32 -0.14
C VAL A 309 -4.00 13.87 -1.55
N ILE A 310 -4.03 12.56 -1.83
CA ILE A 310 -3.72 12.00 -3.16
C ILE A 310 -4.72 12.47 -4.22
N SER A 311 -6.02 12.48 -3.90
CA SER A 311 -7.06 12.97 -4.83
C SER A 311 -6.88 14.45 -5.17
N ARG A 312 -6.48 15.27 -4.19
CA ARG A 312 -6.18 16.68 -4.41
C ARG A 312 -4.95 16.84 -5.30
N PHE A 313 -3.88 16.08 -5.03
CA PHE A 313 -2.67 16.07 -5.85
C PHE A 313 -2.96 15.70 -7.32
N ASN A 314 -3.65 14.58 -7.55
CA ASN A 314 -3.95 14.06 -8.89
C ASN A 314 -4.85 15.01 -9.73
N ARG A 315 -5.52 15.97 -9.09
CA ARG A 315 -6.36 16.97 -9.75
C ARG A 315 -5.64 18.26 -10.13
N LEU A 316 -4.38 18.46 -9.72
CA LEU A 316 -3.61 19.65 -10.08
C LEU A 316 -3.31 19.66 -11.59
N ASP A 317 -3.77 20.71 -12.30
CA ASP A 317 -3.67 20.82 -13.76
C ASP A 317 -2.23 20.78 -14.30
N GLU A 318 -1.27 21.33 -13.55
CA GLU A 318 0.16 21.30 -13.91
C GLU A 318 0.74 19.87 -13.91
N LYS A 319 0.17 18.95 -13.13
CA LYS A 319 0.69 17.58 -13.01
C LYS A 319 0.14 16.62 -14.06
N ARG A 320 -1.02 16.94 -14.65
CA ARG A 320 -1.46 16.33 -15.92
C ARG A 320 -0.44 16.57 -17.05
N ARG A 321 0.31 17.69 -17.01
CA ARG A 321 1.34 18.01 -18.03
C ARG A 321 2.63 17.22 -17.85
N HIS A 322 2.98 16.84 -16.62
CA HIS A 322 4.16 16.01 -16.32
C HIS A 322 3.84 14.51 -16.28
N GLY A 323 2.58 14.12 -16.49
CA GLY A 323 2.15 12.72 -16.53
C GLY A 323 2.30 12.00 -15.18
N ARG A 324 2.38 12.73 -14.06
CA ARG A 324 2.55 12.12 -12.73
C ARG A 324 1.21 11.90 -12.07
N ARG A 325 0.87 10.63 -11.84
CA ARG A 325 -0.27 10.21 -11.02
C ARG A 325 0.21 9.37 -9.86
N LEU A 326 -0.38 9.59 -8.71
CA LEU A 326 -0.13 8.84 -7.49
C LEU A 326 -1.27 7.87 -7.23
N ALA A 327 -0.90 6.65 -6.85
CA ALA A 327 -1.80 5.64 -6.32
C ALA A 327 -1.50 5.40 -4.84
N LEU A 328 -2.42 4.71 -4.18
CA LEU A 328 -2.33 4.35 -2.77
C LEU A 328 -2.40 2.84 -2.61
N PHE A 329 -1.37 2.26 -2.03
CA PHE A 329 -1.45 0.94 -1.42
C PHE A 329 -1.70 1.10 0.07
N GLY A 330 -2.86 0.65 0.55
CA GLY A 330 -3.31 0.90 1.93
C GLY A 330 -4.77 1.34 2.00
N ASP A 331 -5.14 2.01 3.10
CA ASP A 331 -6.51 2.52 3.32
C ASP A 331 -6.53 4.05 3.18
N PRO A 332 -7.42 4.62 2.33
CA PRO A 332 -7.47 6.06 2.10
C PRO A 332 -7.88 6.88 3.32
N ALA A 333 -8.53 6.26 4.31
CA ALA A 333 -8.95 6.91 5.55
C ALA A 333 -7.86 6.93 6.62
N TYR A 334 -6.65 6.44 6.33
CA TYR A 334 -5.52 6.62 7.22
C TYR A 334 -5.21 8.10 7.38
N ARG A 335 -4.99 8.52 8.63
CA ARG A 335 -4.58 9.87 9.01
C ARG A 335 -3.31 9.77 9.82
N SER A 336 -2.35 10.62 9.51
CA SER A 336 -1.16 10.77 10.31
C SER A 336 -1.48 11.47 11.64
N TYR A 337 -0.79 11.07 12.70
CA TYR A 337 -0.87 11.69 14.03
C TYR A 337 0.26 12.72 14.27
N THR A 338 0.94 13.17 13.22
CA THR A 338 2.01 14.18 13.29
C THR A 338 1.55 15.49 13.96
N GLY A 339 0.28 15.87 13.82
CA GLY A 339 -0.26 17.06 14.43
C GLY A 339 -0.25 17.00 15.95
N GLN A 340 0.58 17.82 16.60
CA GLN A 340 0.09 18.51 17.78
C GLN A 340 -1.20 19.18 17.34
N ALA A 341 -2.36 18.65 17.73
CA ALA A 341 -3.56 19.47 17.75
C ALA A 341 -3.18 20.62 18.68
N SER A 342 -2.71 21.73 18.09
CA SER A 342 -2.50 22.97 18.79
C SER A 342 -3.81 23.18 19.52
N GLN A 343 -3.76 23.18 20.85
CA GLN A 343 -4.87 23.62 21.68
C GLN A 343 -5.05 25.14 21.47
N HIS A 344 -5.21 25.58 20.23
CA HIS A 344 -5.95 26.77 19.91
C HIS A 344 -7.42 26.44 20.19
N VAL A 345 -7.69 26.41 21.50
CA VAL A 345 -8.94 26.85 22.09
C VAL A 345 -9.38 28.08 21.29
N CYS A 346 -10.42 27.92 20.48
CA CYS A 346 -11.25 29.05 20.12
C CYS A 346 -11.72 29.65 21.45
N GLN A 347 -11.13 30.79 21.83
CA GLN A 347 -11.73 31.71 22.80
C GLN A 347 -12.77 32.56 22.09
#